data_AF-A0A953DMV0-F1
#
_entry.id   AF-A0A953DMV0-F1
#
_cell.length_a   1.000
_cell.length_b   1.000
_cell.length_c   1.000
_cell.angle_alpha   90.00
_cell.angle_beta   90.00
_cell.angle_gamma   90.00
#
_symmetry.space_group_name_H-M   'P 1'
#
loop_
_entity.id
_entity.type
_entity.pdbx_description
1 polymer ?
#
loop_
_entity_poly.entity_id
_entity_poly.type
_entity_poly.pdbx_seq_one_letter_code
_entity_poly.pdbx_strand_id
1 'polypeptide(L)'
;DVVSFIDPPYTLTGKKAGRRLYRYSELDHEALLALVSCLAGDFLVTYDDTPEVRTLARRHGLALAAVPMRTTHHRKQMELLIGRDLRWLAMSQPS
;
A
#
# COMPACT_ATOMS: atom_id res chain seq x y z
N ASP A 1 -13.45 3.26 18.21
CA ASP A 1 -12.79 2.43 17.19
C ASP A 1 -11.40 2.93 16.88
N VAL A 2 -10.51 2.01 16.52
CA VAL A 2 -9.12 2.31 16.14
C VAL A 2 -8.99 2.16 14.63
N VAL A 3 -8.32 3.12 13.99
CA VAL A 3 -7.93 3.05 12.58
C VAL A 3 -6.41 2.99 12.49
N SER A 4 -5.89 2.03 11.73
CA SER A 4 -4.44 1.86 11.55
C SER A 4 -3.98 2.40 10.18
N PHE A 5 -2.95 3.24 10.19
CA PHE A 5 -2.23 3.61 8.97
C PHE A 5 -0.91 2.86 8.90
N ILE A 6 -0.64 2.16 7.80
CA ILE A 6 0.46 1.22 7.66
C ILE A 6 1.24 1.53 6.37
N ASP A 7 2.48 2.00 6.52
CA ASP A 7 3.35 2.37 5.40
C ASP A 7 4.65 1.54 5.44
N PRO A 8 4.61 0.28 4.95
CA PRO A 8 5.74 -0.63 5.07
C PRO A 8 6.88 -0.28 4.09
N PRO A 9 8.15 -0.54 4.45
CA PRO A 9 9.28 -0.35 3.54
C PRO A 9 9.14 -1.25 2.30
N TYR A 10 9.12 -0.65 1.11
CA TYR A 10 8.88 -1.36 -0.15
C TYR A 10 10.16 -1.89 -0.81
N THR A 11 10.25 -3.21 -1.02
CA THR A 11 11.37 -3.87 -1.74
C THR A 11 10.92 -4.94 -2.76
N LEU A 12 9.65 -4.96 -3.17
CA LEU A 12 9.14 -5.95 -4.15
C LEU A 12 9.60 -5.73 -5.59
N THR A 13 10.33 -4.66 -5.87
CA THR A 13 11.01 -4.48 -7.15
C THR A 13 12.47 -4.24 -6.85
N GLY A 14 13.40 -4.89 -7.56
CA GLY A 14 14.86 -4.77 -7.38
C GLY A 14 15.46 -3.35 -7.54
N LYS A 15 14.67 -2.28 -7.38
CA LYS A 15 15.10 -0.90 -7.18
C LYS A 15 16.01 -0.83 -5.95
N LYS A 16 17.31 -0.79 -6.23
CA LYS A 16 18.43 -0.74 -5.26
C LYS A 16 18.36 0.36 -4.19
N ALA A 17 17.43 1.31 -4.27
CA ALA A 17 17.28 2.40 -3.31
C ALA A 17 16.75 1.92 -1.95
N GLY A 18 15.77 0.99 -1.91
CA GLY A 18 15.20 0.49 -0.65
C GLY A 18 16.17 -0.40 0.16
N ARG A 19 17.04 -1.13 -0.53
CA ARG A 19 18.01 -2.08 0.07
C ARG A 19 19.13 -1.39 0.87
N ARG A 20 19.37 -0.09 0.66
CA ARG A 20 20.39 0.70 1.39
C ARG A 20 19.81 1.52 2.54
N LEU A 21 18.48 1.70 2.59
CA LEU A 21 17.81 2.53 3.58
C LEU A 21 17.29 1.73 4.79
N TYR A 22 16.99 0.44 4.62
CA TYR A 22 16.46 -0.41 5.68
C TYR A 22 17.34 -1.63 5.92
N ARG A 23 17.79 -1.81 7.17
CA ARG A 23 18.58 -2.98 7.61
C ARG A 23 17.79 -4.30 7.51
N TYR A 24 16.46 -4.24 7.51
CA TYR A 24 15.53 -5.36 7.40
C TYR A 24 14.71 -5.26 6.10
N SER A 25 15.37 -5.33 4.94
CA SER A 25 14.73 -5.23 3.62
C SER A 25 13.90 -6.45 3.20
N GLU A 26 13.90 -7.51 4.02
CA GLU A 26 13.20 -8.77 3.81
C GLU A 26 11.89 -8.78 4.59
N LEU A 27 10.98 -7.86 4.24
CA LEU A 27 9.63 -7.90 4.77
C LEU A 27 8.82 -8.94 4.00
N ASP A 28 8.19 -9.87 4.71
CA ASP A 28 7.19 -10.76 4.11
C ASP A 28 5.89 -9.96 3.92
N HIS A 29 5.73 -9.41 2.71
CA HIS A 29 4.57 -8.62 2.34
C HIS A 29 3.28 -9.44 2.32
N GLU A 30 3.35 -10.75 2.07
CA GLU A 30 2.20 -11.64 2.10
C GLU A 30 1.72 -11.86 3.53
N ALA A 31 2.64 -12.18 4.44
CA ALA A 31 2.33 -12.26 5.87
C ALA A 31 1.77 -10.94 6.43
N LEU A 32 2.31 -9.80 5.99
CA LEU A 32 1.81 -8.49 6.39
C LEU A 32 0.36 -8.28 5.93
N LEU A 33 0.04 -8.47 4.65
CA LEU A 33 -1.32 -8.25 4.16
C LEU A 33 -2.32 -9.27 4.70
N ALA A 34 -1.87 -10.51 4.96
CA ALA A 34 -2.67 -11.48 5.69
C ALA A 34 -3.03 -10.98 7.10
N LEU A 35 -2.04 -10.52 7.88
CA LEU A 35 -2.26 -10.00 9.23
C LEU A 35 -3.16 -8.77 9.23
N VAL A 36 -2.92 -7.84 8.30
CA VAL A 36 -3.72 -6.62 8.17
C VAL A 36 -5.18 -6.94 7.85
N SER A 37 -5.43 -7.92 6.97
CA SER A 37 -6.80 -8.33 6.62
C SER A 37 -7.62 -8.82 7.83
N CYS A 38 -6.93 -9.33 8.86
CA CYS A 38 -7.52 -9.83 10.10
C CYS A 38 -7.73 -8.76 11.19
N LEU A 39 -7.29 -7.51 10.98
CA LEU A 39 -7.50 -6.45 11.96
C LEU A 39 -9.00 -6.19 12.18
N ALA A 40 -9.39 -6.11 13.46
CA ALA A 40 -10.76 -5.82 13.86
C ALA A 40 -11.17 -4.36 13.55
N GLY A 41 -10.21 -3.43 13.61
CA GLY A 41 -10.40 -2.03 13.22
C GLY A 41 -10.16 -1.80 11.73
N ASP A 42 -10.57 -0.63 11.25
CA ASP A 42 -10.27 -0.22 9.88
C ASP A 42 -8.78 0.08 9.69
N PHE A 43 -8.34 0.02 8.44
CA PHE A 43 -6.95 0.27 8.09
C PHE A 43 -6.82 0.88 6.71
N LEU A 44 -5.71 1.57 6.53
CA LEU A 44 -5.21 2.05 5.27
C LEU A 44 -3.74 1.65 5.16
N VAL A 45 -3.40 0.90 4.11
CA VAL A 45 -2.03 0.51 3.79
C VAL A 45 -1.61 1.20 2.49
N THR A 46 -0.41 1.76 2.46
CA THR A 46 0.20 2.40 1.29
C THR A 46 1.28 1.51 0.68
N TYR A 47 1.32 1.47 -0.65
CA TYR A 47 2.31 0.70 -1.42
C TYR A 47 2.63 1.38 -2.76
N ASP A 48 3.77 1.03 -3.36
CA ASP A 48 4.01 1.29 -4.78
C ASP A 48 2.95 0.55 -5.62
N ASP A 49 2.36 1.26 -6.59
CA ASP A 49 1.39 0.67 -7.50
C ASP A 49 2.06 -0.29 -8.49
N THR A 50 2.02 -1.59 -8.17
CA THR A 50 2.61 -2.67 -8.96
C THR A 50 1.64 -3.83 -9.15
N PRO A 51 1.73 -4.58 -10.27
CA PRO A 51 0.90 -5.75 -10.50
C PRO A 51 0.96 -6.79 -9.37
N GLU A 52 2.13 -6.99 -8.77
CA GLU A 52 2.38 -7.95 -7.70
C GLU A 52 1.61 -7.58 -6.43
N VAL A 53 1.69 -6.32 -6.01
CA VAL A 53 0.96 -5.83 -4.82
C VAL A 53 -0.54 -5.88 -5.05
N ARG A 54 -1.00 -5.46 -6.24
CA ARG A 54 -2.43 -5.55 -6.58
C ARG A 54 -2.95 -6.98 -6.52
N THR A 55 -2.17 -7.93 -7.03
CA THR A 55 -2.52 -9.36 -7.00
C THR A 55 -2.56 -9.88 -5.57
N LEU A 56 -1.55 -9.54 -4.76
CA LEU A 56 -1.48 -9.95 -3.37
C LEU A 56 -2.65 -9.38 -2.54
N ALA A 57 -2.94 -8.09 -2.65
CA ALA A 57 -4.02 -7.47 -1.90
C ALA A 57 -5.41 -8.02 -2.30
N ARG A 58 -5.62 -8.32 -3.59
CA ARG A 58 -6.85 -8.97 -4.07
C ARG A 58 -7.02 -10.40 -3.55
N ARG A 59 -5.93 -11.16 -3.35
CA ARG A 59 -5.99 -12.50 -2.72
C ARG A 59 -6.59 -12.46 -1.31
N HIS A 60 -6.43 -11.33 -0.60
CA HIS A 60 -7.01 -11.11 0.72
C HIS A 60 -8.36 -10.36 0.70
N GLY A 61 -8.97 -10.18 -0.47
CA GLY A 61 -10.28 -9.52 -0.60
C GLY A 61 -10.29 -8.03 -0.26
N LEU A 62 -9.14 -7.36 -0.36
CA LEU A 62 -9.00 -5.94 0.01
C LEU A 62 -9.38 -5.01 -1.14
N ALA A 63 -9.93 -3.85 -0.80
CA ALA A 63 -10.21 -2.76 -1.73
C ALA A 63 -8.92 -2.02 -2.11
N LEU A 64 -8.86 -1.55 -3.36
CA LEU A 64 -7.69 -0.88 -3.93
C LEU A 64 -8.07 0.44 -4.59
N ALA A 65 -7.25 1.47 -4.39
CA ALA A 65 -7.34 2.73 -5.13
C ALA A 65 -5.94 3.24 -5.47
N ALA A 66 -5.75 3.77 -6.68
CA ALA A 66 -4.49 4.37 -7.08
C ALA A 66 -4.61 5.90 -7.02
N VAL A 67 -3.65 6.55 -6.36
CA VAL A 67 -3.58 8.00 -6.25
C VAL A 67 -2.26 8.53 -6.81
N PRO A 68 -2.22 9.71 -7.44
CA PRO A 68 -0.97 10.30 -7.91
C PRO A 68 -0.03 10.62 -6.74
N MET A 69 1.22 10.18 -6.82
CA MET A 69 2.26 10.48 -5.84
C MET A 69 3.20 11.57 -6.36
N ARG A 70 3.49 12.59 -5.53
CA ARG A 70 4.47 13.64 -5.86
C ARG A 70 5.87 13.17 -5.48
N THR A 71 6.65 12.76 -6.46
CA THR A 71 8.05 12.34 -6.24
C THR A 71 9.03 13.47 -6.55
N THR A 72 10.16 13.50 -5.84
CA THR A 72 11.25 14.47 -6.03
C THR A 72 11.92 14.35 -7.41
N HIS A 73 11.68 13.26 -8.16
CA HIS A 73 12.36 12.94 -9.41
C HIS A 73 11.54 13.20 -10.69
N HIS A 74 10.51 14.08 -10.64
CA HIS A 74 9.68 14.46 -11.79
C HIS A 74 9.03 13.28 -12.55
N ARG A 75 8.97 12.09 -11.95
CA ARG A 75 8.27 10.93 -12.54
C ARG A 75 6.87 10.85 -11.98
N LYS A 76 5.89 10.70 -12.88
CA LYS A 76 4.52 10.30 -12.53
C LYS A 76 4.59 8.89 -11.95
N GLN A 77 4.41 8.77 -10.64
CA GLN A 77 4.30 7.51 -9.94
C GLN A 77 2.93 7.48 -9.27
N MET A 78 2.31 6.31 -9.26
CA MET A 78 1.06 6.09 -8.54
C MET A 78 1.38 5.39 -7.23
N GLU A 79 0.71 5.82 -6.17
CA GLU A 79 0.65 5.13 -4.89
C GLU A 79 -0.65 4.32 -4.85
N LEU A 80 -0.55 3.09 -4.34
CA LEU A 80 -1.67 2.18 -4.17
C LEU A 80 -2.12 2.22 -2.71
N LEU A 81 -3.35 2.68 -2.51
CA LEU A 81 -4.08 2.58 -1.26
C LEU A 81 -4.78 1.23 -1.19
N ILE A 82 -4.65 0.56 -0.05
CA ILE A 82 -5.24 -0.75 0.24
C ILE A 82 -6.03 -0.63 1.54
N GLY A 83 -7.28 -1.08 1.55
CA GLY A 83 -8.14 -0.98 2.74
C GLY A 83 -9.28 -1.98 2.72
N ARG A 84 -10.07 -2.01 3.80
CA ARG A 84 -11.32 -2.78 3.87
C ARG A 84 -12.40 -2.17 2.99
N ASP A 85 -12.56 -0.86 3.09
CA ASP A 85 -13.47 -0.06 2.28
C ASP A 85 -12.80 1.29 1.95
N LEU A 86 -12.80 1.64 0.67
CA LEU A 86 -12.19 2.87 0.15
C LEU A 86 -13.22 3.78 -0.53
N ARG A 87 -14.54 3.53 -0.38
CA ARG A 87 -15.60 4.35 -1.00
C ARG A 87 -15.54 5.82 -0.60
N TRP A 88 -15.00 6.12 0.58
CA TRP A 88 -14.79 7.48 1.08
C TRP A 88 -13.84 8.32 0.20
N LEU A 89 -12.95 7.68 -0.58
CA LEU A 89 -12.08 8.38 -1.53
C LEU A 89 -12.88 9.08 -2.64
N ALA A 90 -13.98 8.48 -3.09
CA ALA A 90 -14.84 9.05 -4.13
C ALA A 90 -15.60 10.29 -3.63
N MET A 91 -15.85 10.38 -2.32
CA MET A 91 -16.54 11.51 -1.70
C MET A 91 -15.64 12.73 -1.49
N SER A 92 -14.32 12.56 -1.66
CA SER A 92 -13.31 13.56 -1.31
C SER A 92 -12.67 14.25 -2.53
N GLN A 93 -13.08 13.90 -3.75
CA GLN A 93 -12.65 14.60 -4.97
C GLN A 93 -13.65 15.73 -5.28
N PRO A 94 -13.23 17.01 -5.30
CA PRO A 94 -14.11 18.09 -5.74
C PRO A 94 -14.48 17.87 -7.22
N SER A 95 -15.75 18.15 -7.54
CA SER A 95 -16.34 18.13 -8.89
C SER A 95 -15.59 19.01 -9.88
#